data_AF-A0A644TT47-F1
#
_entry.id   AF-A0A644TT47-F1
#
_cell.length_a   1.000
_cell.length_b   1.000
_cell.length_c   1.000
_cell.angle_alpha   90.00
_cell.angle_beta   90.00
_cell.angle_gamma   90.00
#
_symmetry.space_group_name_H-M   'P 1'
#
loop_
_entity.id
_entity.type
_entity.pdbx_description
1 polymer ?
#
loop_
_entity_poly.entity_id
_entity_poly.type
_entity_poly.pdbx_seq_one_letter_code
_entity_poly.pdbx_strand_id
1 'polypeptide(L)'
;MIKFEDKLHITEQDLEYFKTEWLNRVDSVEEKERYRFHLDNDIIKVLFLTTHHHEDGTKSTSSTGLNFVKIKHSWADYISYHCYDSRRNLVFDSELFFMDNCKITQHNLKGGK
;
A
#
# COMPACT_ATOMS: atom_id res chain seq x y z
N MET A 1 -9.46 14.74 11.03
CA MET A 1 -9.88 13.33 11.18
C MET A 1 -10.42 12.89 9.85
N ILE A 2 -9.71 12.02 9.15
CA ILE A 2 -10.16 11.49 7.87
C ILE A 2 -11.21 10.43 8.16
N LYS A 3 -12.39 10.57 7.56
CA LYS A 3 -13.45 9.58 7.74
C LYS A 3 -13.44 8.64 6.53
N PHE A 4 -13.71 7.36 6.77
CA PHE A 4 -13.83 6.38 5.69
C PHE A 4 -14.98 6.70 4.73
N GLU A 5 -16.02 7.39 5.19
CA GLU A 5 -17.14 7.85 4.34
C GLU A 5 -16.72 8.87 3.27
N ASP A 6 -15.59 9.55 3.46
CA ASP A 6 -15.02 10.49 2.48
C ASP A 6 -14.25 9.76 1.36
N LYS A 7 -14.30 8.42 1.32
CA LYS A 7 -13.65 7.64 0.27
C LYS A 7 -14.26 7.93 -1.10
N LEU A 8 -13.38 8.04 -2.08
CA LEU A 8 -13.75 8.11 -3.48
C LEU A 8 -13.71 6.73 -4.12
N HIS A 9 -14.49 6.57 -5.19
CA HIS A 9 -14.36 5.43 -6.08
C HIS A 9 -12.94 5.36 -6.67
N ILE A 10 -12.38 4.15 -6.73
CA ILE A 10 -11.06 3.89 -7.31
C ILE A 10 -11.26 3.23 -8.67
N THR A 11 -10.77 3.89 -9.71
CA THR A 11 -10.76 3.37 -11.08
C THR A 11 -9.51 2.53 -11.33
N GLU A 12 -9.48 1.80 -12.46
CA GLU A 12 -8.24 1.11 -12.87
C GLU A 12 -7.09 2.09 -13.15
N GLN A 13 -7.38 3.28 -13.67
CA GLN A 13 -6.39 4.32 -13.88
C GLN A 13 -5.77 4.81 -12.57
N ASP A 14 -6.59 4.94 -11.52
CA ASP A 14 -6.13 5.27 -10.17
C ASP A 14 -5.18 4.19 -9.62
N LEU A 15 -5.51 2.91 -9.85
CA LEU A 15 -4.65 1.79 -9.47
C LEU A 15 -3.31 1.83 -10.21
N GLU A 16 -3.30 2.08 -11.52
CA GLU A 16 -2.05 2.17 -12.29
C GLU A 16 -1.18 3.37 -11.87
N TYR A 17 -1.80 4.52 -11.58
CA TYR A 17 -1.12 5.67 -11.00
C TYR A 17 -0.49 5.31 -9.66
N PHE A 18 -1.27 4.71 -8.76
CA PHE A 18 -0.79 4.28 -7.44
C PHE A 18 0.39 3.29 -7.55
N LYS A 19 0.28 2.28 -8.42
CA LYS A 19 1.35 1.30 -8.67
C LYS A 19 2.63 1.97 -9.14
N THR A 20 2.51 2.86 -10.13
CA THR A 20 3.63 3.58 -10.71
C THR A 20 4.35 4.40 -9.65
N GLU A 21 3.60 5.18 -8.86
CA GLU A 21 4.13 5.97 -7.77
C GLU A 21 4.78 5.11 -6.69
N TRP A 22 4.16 4.00 -6.30
CA TRP A 22 4.73 3.08 -5.32
C TRP A 22 6.06 2.49 -5.80
N LEU A 23 6.10 1.98 -7.03
CA LEU A 23 7.26 1.30 -7.60
C LEU A 23 8.39 2.25 -8.02
N ASN A 24 8.09 3.53 -8.27
CA ASN A 24 9.11 4.56 -8.48
C ASN A 24 9.97 4.81 -7.24
N ARG A 25 9.49 4.42 -6.05
CA ARG A 25 10.19 4.56 -4.76
C ARG A 25 10.91 3.28 -4.33
N VAL A 26 10.81 2.21 -5.12
CA VAL A 26 11.49 0.94 -4.89
C VAL A 26 12.78 0.92 -5.70
N ASP A 27 13.91 0.75 -5.02
CA ASP A 27 15.24 0.90 -5.63
C ASP A 27 15.67 -0.30 -6.49
N SER A 28 15.23 -1.52 -6.15
CA SER A 28 15.64 -2.76 -6.83
C SER A 28 14.54 -3.37 -7.70
N VAL A 29 14.89 -3.80 -8.91
CA VAL A 29 13.99 -4.54 -9.82
C VAL A 29 13.49 -5.83 -9.16
N GLU A 30 14.37 -6.57 -8.50
CA GLU A 30 14.02 -7.80 -7.77
C GLU A 30 13.00 -7.52 -6.66
N GLU A 31 13.08 -6.35 -6.03
CA GLU A 31 12.12 -5.94 -5.01
C GLU A 31 10.77 -5.56 -5.62
N LYS A 32 10.76 -4.86 -6.77
CA LYS A 32 9.52 -4.53 -7.50
C LYS A 32 8.72 -5.79 -7.83
N GLU A 33 9.41 -6.87 -8.21
CA GLU A 33 8.80 -8.17 -8.51
C GLU A 33 8.18 -8.87 -7.29
N ARG A 34 8.44 -8.41 -6.06
CA ARG A 34 7.84 -8.93 -4.83
C ARG A 34 6.52 -8.25 -4.47
N TYR A 35 6.24 -7.09 -5.05
CA TYR A 35 4.98 -6.38 -4.82
C TYR A 35 3.86 -6.94 -5.70
N ARG A 36 2.67 -7.12 -5.12
CA ARG A 36 1.42 -7.41 -5.84
C ARG A 36 0.39 -6.37 -5.44
N PHE A 37 -0.41 -5.92 -6.40
CA PHE A 37 -1.41 -4.88 -6.21
C PHE A 37 -2.74 -5.37 -6.75
N HIS A 38 -3.78 -5.25 -5.94
CA HIS A 38 -5.14 -5.65 -6.30
C HIS A 38 -6.11 -4.54 -5.92
N LEU A 39 -7.15 -4.37 -6.71
CA LEU A 39 -8.28 -3.52 -6.34
C LEU A 39 -9.46 -4.40 -5.95
N ASP A 40 -10.05 -4.12 -4.79
CA ASP A 40 -11.21 -4.83 -4.27
C ASP A 40 -12.11 -3.83 -3.53
N ASN A 41 -13.33 -3.59 -4.02
CA ASN A 41 -14.32 -2.72 -3.37
C ASN A 41 -13.81 -1.31 -3.00
N ASP A 42 -13.17 -0.61 -3.94
CA ASP A 42 -12.48 0.69 -3.75
C ASP A 42 -11.33 0.67 -2.74
N ILE A 43 -10.75 -0.50 -2.51
CA ILE A 43 -9.59 -0.67 -1.64
C ILE A 43 -8.44 -1.22 -2.47
N ILE A 44 -7.36 -0.46 -2.54
CA ILE A 44 -6.10 -0.95 -3.13
C ILE A 44 -5.39 -1.80 -2.07
N LYS A 45 -5.24 -3.09 -2.36
CA LYS A 45 -4.49 -4.04 -1.55
C LYS A 45 -3.07 -4.14 -2.10
N VAL A 46 -2.09 -3.85 -1.26
CA VAL A 46 -0.67 -4.00 -1.56
C VAL A 46 -0.15 -5.19 -0.76
N LEU A 47 0.36 -6.19 -1.46
CA LEU A 47 1.01 -7.35 -0.86
C LEU A 47 2.50 -7.32 -1.14
N PHE A 48 3.30 -7.71 -0.17
CA PHE A 48 4.73 -7.96 -0.34
C PHE A 48 5.02 -9.44 -0.09
N LEU A 49 5.57 -10.12 -1.10
CA LEU A 49 5.90 -11.54 -1.04
C LEU A 49 7.30 -11.72 -0.45
N THR A 50 7.46 -12.67 0.47
CA THR A 50 8.75 -13.03 1.06
C THR A 50 9.01 -14.51 0.92
N THR A 51 10.08 -14.85 0.21
CA THR A 51 10.56 -16.22 0.08
C THR A 51 11.58 -16.48 1.18
N HIS A 52 11.30 -17.47 2.01
CA HIS A 52 12.20 -17.97 3.05
C HIS A 52 12.93 -19.19 2.52
N HIS A 53 14.24 -19.21 2.74
CA HIS A 53 15.10 -20.34 2.40
C HIS A 53 15.47 -21.03 3.71
N HIS A 54 15.10 -22.29 3.84
CA HIS A 54 15.37 -23.10 5.03
C HIS A 54 16.67 -23.88 4.87
N GLU A 55 17.29 -24.26 5.98
CA GLU A 55 18.57 -25.00 6.00
C GLU A 55 18.47 -26.38 5.33
N ASP A 56 17.28 -26.97 5.27
CA ASP A 56 16.98 -28.23 4.60
C ASP A 56 16.81 -28.12 3.07
N GLY A 57 17.00 -26.91 2.51
CA GLY A 57 16.84 -26.63 1.09
C GLY A 57 15.40 -26.38 0.64
N THR A 58 14.42 -26.48 1.55
CA THR A 58 13.03 -26.13 1.23
C THR A 58 12.85 -24.62 1.14
N LYS A 59 11.82 -24.21 0.38
CA LYS A 59 11.42 -22.81 0.23
C LYS A 59 9.98 -22.66 0.68
N SER A 60 9.69 -21.61 1.43
CA SER A 60 8.32 -21.20 1.73
C SER A 60 8.11 -19.75 1.34
N THR A 61 6.89 -19.41 0.94
CA THR A 61 6.52 -18.03 0.61
C THR A 61 5.48 -17.54 1.60
N SER A 62 5.75 -16.42 2.26
CA SER A 62 4.77 -15.68 3.05
C SER A 62 4.40 -14.38 2.36
N SER A 63 3.24 -13.82 2.70
CA SER A 63 2.84 -12.49 2.25
C SER A 63 2.41 -11.62 3.42
N THR A 64 2.78 -10.35 3.36
CA THR A 64 2.28 -9.30 4.25
C THR A 64 1.51 -8.28 3.41
N GLY A 65 0.48 -7.67 3.99
CA GLY A 65 -0.44 -6.82 3.24
C GLY A 65 -0.83 -5.53 3.94
N LEU A 66 -1.02 -4.47 3.14
CA LEU A 66 -1.64 -3.20 3.54
C LEU A 66 -2.78 -2.86 2.60
N ASN A 67 -3.78 -2.16 3.11
CA ASN A 67 -4.92 -1.69 2.33
C ASN A 67 -4.86 -0.17 2.23
N PHE A 68 -5.32 0.37 1.10
CA PHE A 68 -5.35 1.80 0.85
C PHE A 68 -6.70 2.24 0.28
N VAL A 69 -7.16 3.40 0.72
CA VAL A 69 -8.34 4.08 0.16
C VAL A 69 -7.95 5.43 -0.42
N LYS A 70 -8.67 5.84 -1.47
CA LYS A 70 -8.56 7.15 -2.09
C LYS A 70 -9.47 8.13 -1.36
N ILE A 71 -8.91 9.23 -0.87
CA ILE A 71 -9.62 10.23 -0.07
C ILE A 71 -9.56 11.59 -0.75
N LYS A 72 -10.68 12.31 -0.72
CA LYS A 72 -10.71 13.75 -1.00
C LYS A 72 -10.72 14.50 0.32
N HIS A 73 -9.71 15.35 0.52
CA HIS A 73 -9.66 16.20 1.70
C HIS A 73 -10.63 17.36 1.56
N SER A 74 -11.31 17.72 2.65
CA SER A 74 -12.17 18.91 2.67
C SER A 74 -11.39 20.22 2.71
N TRP A 75 -10.11 20.14 3.09
CA TRP A 75 -9.21 21.28 3.33
C TRP A 75 -8.10 21.39 2.28
N ALA A 76 -8.06 20.50 1.29
CA ALA A 76 -7.09 20.54 0.21
C ALA A 76 -7.68 20.08 -1.12
N ASP A 77 -7.18 20.65 -2.22
CA ASP A 77 -7.67 20.37 -3.57
C ASP A 77 -7.05 19.12 -4.21
N TYR A 78 -6.12 18.45 -3.53
CA TYR A 78 -5.51 17.22 -4.02
C TYR A 78 -6.21 15.98 -3.46
N ILE A 79 -6.07 14.88 -4.20
CA ILE A 79 -6.50 13.55 -3.78
C ILE A 79 -5.31 12.81 -3.19
N SER A 80 -5.55 12.08 -2.11
CA SER A 80 -4.53 11.28 -1.43
C SER A 80 -4.96 9.83 -1.31
N TYR A 81 -3.97 8.96 -1.03
CA TYR A 81 -4.21 7.56 -0.70
C TYR A 81 -3.74 7.31 0.73
N HIS A 82 -4.56 6.63 1.51
CA HIS A 82 -4.33 6.45 2.95
C HIS A 82 -4.43 4.99 3.35
N CYS A 83 -3.57 4.58 4.28
CA CYS A 83 -3.64 3.24 4.83
C CYS A 83 -4.97 3.05 5.55
N TYR A 84 -5.61 1.92 5.31
CA TYR A 84 -6.91 1.56 5.85
C TYR A 84 -6.82 0.25 6.64
N ASP A 85 -7.23 0.28 7.90
CA ASP A 85 -7.43 -0.93 8.70
C ASP A 85 -8.89 -1.36 8.59
N SER A 86 -9.15 -2.41 7.81
CA SER A 86 -10.49 -2.95 7.61
C SER A 86 -11.09 -3.59 8.86
N ARG A 87 -10.27 -4.05 9.82
CA ARG A 87 -10.75 -4.66 11.06
C ARG A 87 -11.26 -3.60 12.02
N ARG A 88 -10.59 -2.44 12.05
CA ARG A 88 -10.95 -1.31 12.91
C ARG A 88 -11.86 -0.30 12.21
N ASN A 89 -12.05 -0.42 10.90
CA ASN A 89 -12.71 0.56 10.05
C ASN A 89 -12.09 1.96 10.22
N LEU A 90 -10.75 2.02 10.21
CA LEU A 90 -9.99 3.24 10.46
C LEU A 90 -9.11 3.58 9.26
N VAL A 91 -9.18 4.85 8.83
CA VAL A 91 -8.23 5.43 7.88
C VAL A 91 -7.14 6.11 8.68
N PHE A 92 -5.90 5.65 8.53
CA PHE A 92 -4.76 6.27 9.16
C PHE A 92 -4.38 7.56 8.44
N ASP A 93 -3.94 8.54 9.21
CA ASP A 93 -3.39 9.80 8.72
C ASP A 93 -1.95 9.60 8.20
N SER A 94 -1.76 8.55 7.40
CA SER A 94 -0.54 8.23 6.69
C SER A 94 -0.77 8.55 5.22
N GLU A 95 -0.66 9.83 4.86
CA GLU A 95 -0.76 10.28 3.48
C GLU A 95 0.37 9.66 2.66
N LEU A 96 0.01 8.85 1.65
CA LEU A 96 1.02 8.27 0.76
C LEU A 96 1.55 9.25 -0.29
N PHE A 97 1.27 10.56 -0.16
CA PHE A 97 1.72 11.57 -1.12
C PHE A 97 2.61 12.69 -0.56
N PHE A 98 3.09 12.59 0.68
CA PHE A 98 4.18 13.46 1.16
C PHE A 98 5.44 12.68 1.58
N MET A 99 6.24 12.42 0.54
CA MET A 99 7.70 12.30 0.40
C MET A 99 8.54 11.36 1.29
N ASP A 100 8.23 11.07 2.55
CA ASP A 100 9.04 10.13 3.38
C ASP A 100 8.25 8.96 3.98
N ASN A 101 6.96 9.15 4.23
CA ASN A 101 6.12 8.15 4.90
C ASN A 101 5.86 6.91 4.04
N CYS A 102 5.96 7.02 2.71
CA CYS A 102 5.85 5.87 1.82
C CYS A 102 6.99 4.87 2.06
N LYS A 103 8.22 5.34 2.25
CA LYS A 103 9.37 4.46 2.57
C LYS A 103 9.18 3.76 3.91
N ILE A 104 8.69 4.48 4.92
CA ILE A 104 8.36 3.90 6.24
C ILE A 104 7.27 2.85 6.10
N THR A 105 6.22 3.14 5.33
CA THR A 105 5.11 2.20 5.09
C THR A 105 5.57 0.94 4.35
N GLN A 106 6.42 1.10 3.33
CA GLN A 106 7.08 0.00 2.63
C GLN A 106 7.96 -0.83 3.59
N HIS A 107 8.74 -0.17 4.45
CA HIS A 107 9.56 -0.86 5.46
C HIS A 107 8.70 -1.64 6.46
N ASN A 108 7.64 -1.05 6.99
CA ASN A 108 6.69 -1.71 7.88
C ASN A 108 6.06 -2.93 7.20
N LEU A 109 5.71 -2.82 5.92
CA LEU A 109 5.16 -3.92 5.14
C LEU A 109 6.16 -5.06 4.95
N LYS A 110 7.45 -4.76 4.78
CA LYS A 110 8.54 -5.76 4.72
C LYS A 110 8.83 -6.43 6.07
N GLY A 111 8.15 -6.03 7.15
CA GLY A 111 8.40 -6.51 8.51
C GLY A 111 9.42 -5.66 9.27
N GLY A 112 9.30 -4.33 9.15
CA GLY A 112 10.21 -3.37 9.76
C GLY A 112 10.51 -3.70 11.22
N LYS A 113 11.81 -3.79 11.54
CA LYS A 113 12.34 -3.95 12.90
C LYS A 113 11.91 -2.80 13.81
#